data_AF-A0A7S1MIG5-F1
#
_entry.id   AF-A0A7S1MIG5-F1
#
_cell.length_a   1.000
_cell.length_b   1.000
_cell.length_c   1.000
_cell.angle_alpha   90.00
_cell.angle_beta   90.00
_cell.angle_gamma   90.00
#
_symmetry.space_group_name_H-M   'P 1'
#
loop_
_entity.id
_entity.type
_entity.pdbx_description
1 polymer ?
#
loop_
_entity_poly.entity_id
_entity_poly.type
_entity_poly.pdbx_seq_one_letter_code
_entity_poly.pdbx_strand_id
1 'polypeptide(L)'
;SVWFLVNWKFRLMQAVVDGWGVGLGVLVYVGASTGFAAACVGLIFSASPSAGSSGAPENKGWLNGSNVPGFFTLRNMVVRATAVPLANAAGYPVGREGPSVTMGSNLAFLVTQAIAQPLVEQWVDVDDSETCRAP
;
A
#
# COMPACT_ATOMS: atom_id res chain seq x y z
N SER A 1 2.13 7.82 14.09
CA SER A 1 2.77 6.57 13.61
C SER A 1 4.00 6.82 12.73
N VAL A 2 3.88 7.45 11.55
CA VAL A 2 5.03 7.76 10.67
C VAL A 2 5.98 8.80 11.27
N TRP A 3 5.42 9.82 11.91
CA TRP A 3 6.17 10.90 12.56
C TRP A 3 7.14 10.38 13.63
N PHE A 4 6.78 9.33 14.37
CA PHE A 4 7.64 8.74 15.40
C PHE A 4 8.87 8.05 14.80
N LEU A 5 8.68 7.23 13.77
CA LEU A 5 9.76 6.56 13.02
C LEU A 5 10.72 7.56 12.39
N VAL A 6 10.16 8.61 11.78
CA VAL A 6 10.93 9.67 11.13
C VAL A 6 11.71 10.47 12.17
N ASN A 7 11.09 10.86 13.28
CA ASN A 7 11.75 11.62 14.34
C ASN A 7 12.84 10.80 15.05
N TRP A 8 12.64 9.49 15.20
CA TRP A 8 13.67 8.59 15.71
C TRP A 8 14.89 8.52 14.78
N LYS A 9 14.68 8.36 13.46
CA LYS A 9 15.76 8.41 12.46
C LYS A 9 16.54 9.73 12.53
N PHE A 10 15.83 10.85 12.61
CA PHE A 10 16.47 12.17 12.66
C PHE A 10 17.26 12.39 13.95
N ARG A 11 16.74 11.95 15.10
CA ARG A 11 17.49 12.00 16.38
C ARG A 11 18.76 11.17 16.34
N LEU A 12 18.70 9.99 15.72
CA LEU A 12 19.85 9.09 15.58
C LEU A 12 20.91 9.68 14.63
N MET A 13 20.48 10.28 13.52
CA MET A 13 21.35 11.02 12.61
C MET A 13 22.00 12.21 13.31
N GLN A 14 21.23 13.00 14.06
CA GLN A 14 21.69 14.19 14.74
C GLN A 14 22.71 13.85 15.85
N ALA A 15 22.47 12.79 16.62
CA ALA A 15 23.43 12.29 17.61
C ALA A 15 24.77 11.83 17.00
N VAL A 16 24.75 11.25 15.80
CA VAL A 16 25.97 10.84 15.08
C VAL A 16 26.70 12.03 14.48
N VAL A 17 25.98 13.02 13.94
CA VAL A 17 26.56 14.25 13.40
C VAL A 17 27.25 15.06 14.50
N ASP A 18 26.62 15.20 15.67
CA ASP A 18 27.14 15.97 16.79
C ASP A 18 28.43 15.36 17.39
N GLY A 19 28.60 14.04 17.29
CA GLY A 19 29.77 13.33 17.82
C GLY A 19 30.90 13.09 16.82
N TRP A 20 30.58 12.72 15.57
CA TRP A 20 31.53 12.12 14.62
C TRP A 20 31.64 12.87 13.29
N GLY A 21 30.95 14.00 13.16
CA GLY A 21 30.99 14.86 11.98
C GLY A 21 30.03 14.45 10.88
N VAL A 22 29.88 15.35 9.91
CA VAL A 22 28.82 15.31 8.88
C VAL A 22 28.94 14.09 7.95
N GLY A 23 30.15 13.64 7.64
CA GLY A 23 30.39 12.51 6.71
C GLY A 23 29.80 11.19 7.22
N LEU A 24 30.03 10.84 8.48
CA LEU A 24 29.45 9.65 9.10
C LEU A 24 27.94 9.79 9.31
N GLY A 25 27.47 10.99 9.65
CA GLY A 25 26.03 11.27 9.77
C GLY A 25 25.25 11.01 8.47
N VAL A 26 25.82 11.42 7.32
CA VAL A 26 25.22 11.15 6.00
C VAL A 26 25.20 9.65 5.69
N LEU A 27 26.29 8.92 5.97
CA LEU A 27 26.33 7.47 5.75
C LEU A 27 25.28 6.71 6.57
N VAL A 28 25.12 7.08 7.85
CA VAL A 28 24.09 6.50 8.74
C VAL A 28 22.69 6.86 8.25
N TYR A 29 22.49 8.10 7.80
CA TYR A 29 21.20 8.53 7.25
C TYR A 29 20.82 7.75 5.99
N VAL A 30 21.76 7.58 5.05
CA VAL A 30 21.56 6.82 3.82
C VAL A 30 21.32 5.35 4.16
N GLY A 31 22.12 4.75 5.05
CA GLY A 31 21.94 3.35 5.47
C GLY A 31 20.57 3.10 6.11
N ALA A 32 20.14 3.97 7.02
CA ALA A 32 18.82 3.89 7.65
C ALA A 32 17.69 4.02 6.61
N SER A 33 17.82 4.98 5.68
CA SER A 33 16.83 5.21 4.63
C SER A 33 16.72 4.03 3.66
N THR A 34 17.84 3.43 3.26
CA THR A 34 17.89 2.20 2.44
C THR A 34 17.31 1.00 3.19
N GLY A 35 17.52 0.90 4.51
CA GLY A 35 16.90 -0.14 5.34
C GLY A 35 15.37 -0.07 5.34
N PHE A 36 14.81 1.13 5.50
CA PHE A 36 13.35 1.33 5.40
C PHE A 36 12.82 1.02 4.00
N ALA A 37 13.57 1.37 2.95
CA ALA A 37 13.23 1.05 1.56
C ALA A 37 13.18 -0.46 1.33
N ALA A 38 14.21 -1.18 1.77
CA ALA A 38 14.30 -2.63 1.63
C ALA A 38 13.16 -3.35 2.38
N ALA A 39 12.85 -2.90 3.60
CA ALA A 39 11.71 -3.42 4.37
C ALA A 39 10.37 -3.18 3.64
N CYS A 40 10.18 -2.00 3.06
CA CYS A 40 8.98 -1.69 2.27
C CYS A 40 8.82 -2.62 1.07
N VAL A 41 9.89 -2.78 0.27
CA VAL A 41 9.87 -3.65 -0.91
C VAL A 41 9.68 -5.11 -0.51
N GLY A 42 10.35 -5.57 0.55
CA GLY A 42 10.18 -6.93 1.08
C GLY A 42 8.75 -7.21 1.51
N LEU A 43 8.07 -6.26 2.15
CA LEU A 43 6.66 -6.39 2.52
C LEU A 43 5.74 -6.51 1.30
N ILE A 44 5.94 -5.66 0.28
CA ILE A 44 5.14 -5.70 -0.94
C ILE A 44 5.36 -7.03 -1.68
N PHE A 45 6.62 -7.46 -1.84
CA PHE A 45 6.97 -8.64 -2.60
C PHE A 45 6.50 -9.95 -1.94
N SER A 46 6.57 -10.03 -0.61
CA SER A 46 6.13 -11.21 0.15
C SER A 46 4.61 -11.30 0.32
N ALA A 47 3.92 -10.17 0.44
CA ALA A 47 2.49 -10.16 0.71
C ALA A 47 1.64 -10.06 -0.55
N SER A 48 1.87 -9.07 -1.41
CA SER A 48 1.11 -8.92 -2.65
C SER A 48 1.84 -7.99 -3.62
N PRO A 49 2.43 -8.53 -4.70
CA PRO A 49 3.11 -7.70 -5.69
C PRO A 49 2.15 -6.70 -6.38
N SER A 50 0.87 -7.04 -6.52
CA SER A 50 -0.16 -6.15 -7.07
C SER A 50 -0.43 -4.90 -6.20
N ALA A 51 0.05 -4.87 -4.95
CA ALA A 51 -0.10 -3.74 -4.05
C ALA A 51 0.96 -2.64 -4.28
N GLY A 52 2.01 -2.90 -5.06
CA GLY A 52 3.12 -1.97 -5.28
C GLY A 52 2.81 -0.80 -6.23
N SER A 53 1.77 -0.89 -7.05
CA SER A 53 1.37 0.18 -7.97
C SER A 53 0.62 1.30 -7.27
N SER A 54 0.48 2.48 -7.88
CA SER A 54 -0.40 3.55 -7.33
C SER A 54 -1.86 3.11 -7.29
N GLY A 55 -2.30 2.23 -8.19
CA GLY A 55 -3.68 1.75 -8.28
C GLY A 55 -4.69 2.69 -8.96
N ALA A 56 -4.32 3.95 -9.21
CA ALA A 56 -5.19 4.93 -9.86
C ALA A 56 -5.61 4.57 -11.30
N PRO A 57 -4.71 4.14 -12.21
CA PRO A 57 -5.11 3.73 -13.55
C PRO A 57 -5.94 2.45 -13.53
N GLU A 58 -5.66 1.51 -12.63
CA GLU A 58 -6.44 0.29 -12.46
C GLU A 58 -7.86 0.58 -11.97
N ASN A 59 -8.03 1.48 -10.98
CA ASN A 59 -9.36 1.94 -10.54
C ASN A 59 -10.15 2.55 -11.70
N LYS A 60 -9.51 3.38 -12.52
CA LYS A 60 -10.14 4.00 -13.67
C LYS A 60 -10.51 2.96 -14.74
N GLY A 61 -9.66 1.96 -14.95
CA GLY A 61 -9.95 0.81 -15.79
C GLY A 61 -11.17 0.04 -15.30
N TRP A 62 -11.28 -0.19 -13.99
CA TRP A 62 -12.42 -0.86 -13.39
C TRP A 62 -13.73 -0.09 -13.58
N LEU A 63 -13.71 1.25 -13.42
CA LEU A 63 -14.86 2.10 -13.73
C LEU A 63 -15.23 2.12 -15.21
N ASN A 64 -14.26 1.89 -16.11
CA ASN A 64 -14.50 1.71 -17.55
C ASN A 64 -14.97 0.28 -17.90
N GLY A 65 -15.20 -0.60 -16.92
CA GLY A 65 -15.64 -1.98 -17.13
C GLY A 65 -14.51 -3.00 -17.33
N SER A 66 -13.24 -2.61 -17.22
CA SER A 66 -12.10 -3.53 -17.26
C SER A 66 -11.90 -4.16 -15.89
N ASN A 67 -12.29 -5.42 -15.74
CA ASN A 67 -12.12 -6.13 -14.48
C ASN A 67 -10.70 -6.71 -14.35
N VAL A 68 -9.92 -6.21 -13.38
CA VAL A 68 -8.63 -6.78 -13.01
C VAL A 68 -8.83 -7.71 -11.80
N PRO A 69 -8.75 -9.04 -11.98
CA PRO A 69 -9.01 -9.97 -10.89
C PRO A 69 -8.01 -9.79 -9.75
N GLY A 70 -8.49 -9.81 -8.50
CA GLY A 70 -7.65 -9.72 -7.30
C GLY A 70 -7.10 -8.33 -6.97
N PHE A 71 -7.51 -7.29 -7.71
CA PHE A 71 -7.07 -5.91 -7.44
C PHE A 71 -7.62 -5.40 -6.09
N PHE A 72 -8.92 -5.56 -5.86
CA PHE A 72 -9.65 -5.10 -4.67
C PHE A 72 -9.64 -6.11 -3.52
N THR A 73 -8.46 -6.41 -2.96
CA THR A 73 -8.32 -7.37 -1.85
C THR A 73 -7.97 -6.67 -0.53
N LEU A 74 -8.55 -7.12 0.59
CA LEU A 74 -8.24 -6.61 1.94
C LEU A 74 -6.74 -6.72 2.27
N ARG A 75 -6.07 -7.79 1.80
CA ARG A 75 -4.60 -7.94 1.87
C ARG A 75 -3.86 -6.80 1.19
N ASN A 76 -4.26 -6.41 -0.02
CA ASN A 76 -3.62 -5.30 -0.76
C ASN A 76 -3.82 -3.97 -0.03
N MET A 77 -4.99 -3.77 0.59
CA MET A 77 -5.26 -2.58 1.38
C MET A 77 -4.33 -2.47 2.59
N VAL A 78 -4.17 -3.56 3.37
CA VAL A 78 -3.29 -3.59 4.55
C VAL A 78 -1.82 -3.40 4.15
N VAL A 79 -1.38 -4.04 3.07
CA VAL A 79 -0.02 -3.89 2.54
C VAL A 79 0.24 -2.46 2.10
N ARG A 80 -0.66 -1.82 1.36
CA ARG A 80 -0.52 -0.41 0.95
C ARG A 80 -0.48 0.52 2.18
N ALA A 81 -1.35 0.29 3.16
CA ALA A 81 -1.43 1.12 4.37
C ALA A 81 -0.15 1.06 5.22
N THR A 82 0.55 -0.07 5.21
CA THR A 82 1.82 -0.27 5.92
C THR A 82 3.04 0.11 5.08
N ALA A 83 3.02 -0.10 3.76
CA ALA A 83 4.14 0.21 2.86
C ALA A 83 4.33 1.72 2.62
N VAL A 84 3.24 2.48 2.41
CA VAL A 84 3.29 3.94 2.19
C VAL A 84 4.03 4.71 3.30
N PRO A 85 3.78 4.48 4.61
CA PRO A 85 4.52 5.17 5.65
C PRO A 85 5.99 4.76 5.72
N LEU A 86 6.35 3.51 5.39
CA LEU A 86 7.74 3.06 5.30
C LEU A 86 8.48 3.74 4.14
N ALA A 87 7.85 3.84 2.97
CA ALA A 87 8.40 4.56 1.81
C ALA A 87 8.63 6.05 2.12
N ASN A 88 7.70 6.68 2.84
CA ASN A 88 7.86 8.06 3.31
C ASN A 88 8.99 8.20 4.33
N ALA A 89 9.17 7.23 5.23
CA ALA A 89 10.26 7.23 6.20
C ALA A 89 11.65 7.05 5.54
N ALA A 90 11.70 6.28 4.45
CA ALA A 90 12.87 6.15 3.58
C ALA A 90 13.19 7.44 2.81
N GLY A 91 12.27 8.40 2.74
CA GLY A 91 12.49 9.69 2.06
C GLY A 91 12.27 9.64 0.55
N TYR A 92 11.52 8.64 0.04
CA TYR A 92 11.13 8.64 -1.37
C TYR A 92 10.13 9.78 -1.66
N PRO A 93 10.22 10.43 -2.83
CA PRO A 93 9.29 11.48 -3.27
C PRO A 93 7.96 10.87 -3.76
N VAL A 94 7.34 10.00 -2.97
CA VAL A 94 6.01 9.45 -3.24
C VAL A 94 4.96 10.35 -2.62
N GLY A 95 4.14 10.98 -3.46
CA GLY A 95 2.98 11.73 -3.00
C GLY A 95 1.99 10.80 -2.30
N ARG A 96 1.57 11.16 -1.07
CA ARG A 96 0.57 10.38 -0.30
C ARG A 96 -0.81 10.36 -0.93
N GLU A 97 -1.09 11.30 -1.82
CA GLU A 97 -2.40 11.48 -2.45
C GLU A 97 -2.79 10.30 -3.34
N GLY A 98 -1.87 9.79 -4.17
CA GLY A 98 -2.15 8.69 -5.11
C GLY A 98 -2.61 7.39 -4.44
N PRO A 99 -1.85 6.87 -3.46
CA PRO A 99 -2.24 5.66 -2.74
C PRO A 99 -3.53 5.81 -1.91
N SER A 100 -3.84 7.02 -1.42
CA SER A 100 -5.01 7.27 -0.57
C SER A 100 -6.34 7.04 -1.30
N VAL A 101 -6.43 7.49 -2.56
CA VAL A 101 -7.62 7.32 -3.41
C VAL A 101 -7.87 5.84 -3.72
N THR A 102 -6.80 5.11 -4.00
CA THR A 102 -6.88 3.66 -4.25
C THR A 102 -7.29 2.91 -2.99
N MET A 103 -6.75 3.27 -1.82
CA MET A 103 -7.19 2.68 -0.54
C MET A 103 -8.68 2.95 -0.28
N GLY A 104 -9.17 4.17 -0.55
CA GLY A 104 -10.58 4.51 -0.40
C GLY A 104 -11.49 3.69 -1.32
N SER A 105 -11.07 3.47 -2.57
CA SER A 105 -11.82 2.63 -3.52
C SER A 105 -11.80 1.15 -3.13
N ASN A 106 -10.68 0.66 -2.61
CA ASN A 106 -10.58 -0.68 -2.00
C ASN A 106 -11.53 -0.86 -0.83
N LEU A 107 -11.57 0.13 0.08
CA LEU A 107 -12.49 0.09 1.21
C LEU A 107 -13.95 0.13 0.76
N ALA A 108 -14.28 1.01 -0.19
CA ALA A 108 -15.63 1.12 -0.73
C ALA A 108 -16.09 -0.18 -1.40
N PHE A 109 -15.22 -0.83 -2.19
CA PHE A 109 -15.51 -2.13 -2.79
C PHE A 109 -15.77 -3.20 -1.74
N LEU A 110 -14.92 -3.31 -0.70
CA LEU A 110 -15.06 -4.31 0.37
C LEU A 110 -16.34 -4.09 1.19
N VAL A 111 -16.67 -2.84 1.52
CA VAL A 111 -17.90 -2.50 2.23
C VAL A 111 -19.12 -2.80 1.38
N THR A 112 -19.07 -2.44 0.08
CA THR A 112 -20.16 -2.74 -0.86
C THR A 112 -20.35 -4.23 -1.00
N GLN A 113 -19.29 -5.03 -1.12
CA GLN A 113 -19.39 -6.48 -1.16
C GLN A 113 -20.02 -7.02 0.13
N ALA A 114 -19.57 -6.57 1.30
CA ALA A 114 -20.10 -7.04 2.58
C ALA A 114 -21.58 -6.72 2.80
N ILE A 115 -22.07 -5.58 2.28
CA ILE A 115 -23.47 -5.13 2.47
C ILE A 115 -24.37 -5.60 1.33
N ALA A 116 -23.90 -5.52 0.08
CA ALA A 116 -24.69 -5.85 -1.09
C ALA A 116 -24.86 -7.35 -1.26
N GLN A 117 -23.85 -8.17 -0.95
CA GLN A 117 -23.92 -9.62 -1.09
C GLN A 117 -25.11 -10.25 -0.35
N PRO A 118 -25.37 -9.97 0.95
CA PRO A 118 -26.53 -10.52 1.65
C PRO A 118 -27.87 -9.95 1.17
N LEU A 119 -27.88 -8.76 0.55
CA LEU A 119 -29.10 -8.19 -0.05
C LEU A 119 -29.38 -8.82 -1.41
N VAL A 120 -28.37 -8.98 -2.27
CA VAL A 120 -28.53 -9.54 -3.62
C VAL A 120 -29.00 -11.00 -3.53
N GLU A 121 -28.43 -11.80 -2.63
CA GLU A 121 -28.84 -13.19 -2.42
C GLU A 121 -30.31 -13.34 -1.98
N GLN A 122 -30.93 -12.31 -1.42
CA GLN A 122 -32.35 -12.35 -1.05
C GLN A 122 -33.31 -12.06 -2.21
N TRP A 123 -32.86 -11.36 -3.25
CA TRP A 123 -33.72 -10.88 -4.33
C TRP A 123 -33.37 -11.46 -5.71
N VAL A 124 -32.22 -12.12 -5.82
CA VAL A 124 -31.69 -12.69 -7.07
C VAL A 124 -31.12 -14.07 -6.75
N ASP A 125 -31.66 -15.10 -7.40
CA ASP A 125 -31.07 -16.44 -7.41
C ASP A 125 -29.81 -16.36 -8.28
N VAL A 126 -28.63 -16.38 -7.64
CA VAL A 126 -27.36 -16.29 -8.35
C VAL A 126 -27.00 -17.71 -8.82
N ASP A 127 -27.31 -18.01 -10.08
CA ASP A 127 -26.87 -19.25 -10.71
C ASP A 127 -25.33 -19.28 -10.78
N ASP A 128 -24.68 -19.99 -9.85
CA ASP A 128 -23.22 -20.21 -9.77
C ASP A 128 -22.63 -21.02 -10.96
N SER A 129 -23.39 -21.23 -12.04
CA SER A 129 -23.03 -22.14 -13.13
C SER A 129 -22.11 -21.53 -14.20
N GLU A 130 -21.85 -20.22 -14.18
CA GLU A 130 -20.99 -19.55 -15.16
C GLU A 130 -19.56 -19.26 -14.67
N THR A 131 -19.31 -19.28 -13.35
CA THR A 131 -17.97 -19.04 -12.79
C THR A 131 -17.02 -20.23 -12.95
N CYS A 132 -17.53 -21.43 -13.27
CA CYS A 132 -16.73 -22.62 -13.56
C CYS A 132 -16.27 -22.71 -15.03
N ARG A 133 -16.56 -21.72 -15.88
CA ARG A 133 -16.19 -21.75 -17.30
C ARG A 133 -15.64 -20.42 -17.79
N ALA A 134 -14.43 -20.07 -17.34
CA ALA A 134 -13.53 -19.23 -18.12
C ALA A 134 -12.13 -19.90 -18.16
N PRO A 135 -11.51 -19.99 -19.35
CA PRO A 135 -10.30 -20.77 -19.63
C PRO A 135 -9.02 -20.25 -18.96
#